data_AF-A0A498GC60-F1
#
_entry.id   AF-A0A498GC60-F1
#
_cell.length_a   1.000
_cell.length_b   1.000
_cell.length_c   1.000
_cell.angle_alpha   90.00
_cell.angle_beta   90.00
_cell.angle_gamma   90.00
#
_symmetry.space_group_name_H-M   'P 1'
#
loop_
_entity.id
_entity.type
_entity.pdbx_description
1 polymer ?
#
loop_
_entity_poly.entity_id
_entity_poly.type
_entity_poly.pdbx_seq_one_letter_code
_entity_poly.pdbx_strand_id
1 'polypeptide(L)'
;MPRDSGASDDADAAAGSLAPTGTSADGSAGGTAQRSLVEPVPGAPAAVARLGEETALVVADYHAGIEAGLRYERGVELDSNAAVRRVRLLGLLDRVDPDRLVVLGDLSHRIGNPEGEEADELDELLAAVLDRVPVTLVRGNHDGGVAERFGSDSGAGEAPSDHANRLSVSESGGVRLGRVGFVHGHTWPSREVVESDVVCMGHEHPAVRLEDTVGGGRKERAWLRGPLRPEPFAEQLNLAVEDLDWHDPELVIVPAFNDRSGGTWVNVDGQGFLAPFLPEALVDADTDAYLLDGTRLGPFRSV
;
A
#
# COMPACT_ATOMS: atom_id res chain seq x y z
N MET A 1 -59.69 18.80 -60.16
CA MET A 1 -60.74 19.77 -60.56
C MET A 1 -61.87 19.64 -59.55
N PRO A 2 -62.42 20.70 -58.93
CA PRO A 2 -62.01 22.12 -58.82
C PRO A 2 -61.63 22.50 -57.35
N ARG A 3 -60.72 23.46 -57.12
CA ARG A 3 -60.88 24.93 -56.85
C ARG A 3 -61.38 25.27 -55.44
N ASP A 4 -60.59 26.06 -54.72
CA ASP A 4 -60.81 27.50 -54.39
C ASP A 4 -61.36 27.59 -52.95
N SER A 5 -61.11 28.60 -52.12
CA SER A 5 -60.49 29.93 -52.26
C SER A 5 -60.60 30.64 -50.90
N GLY A 6 -59.71 31.60 -50.63
CA GLY A 6 -60.02 32.83 -49.87
C GLY A 6 -59.78 32.75 -48.36
N ALA A 7 -58.82 33.49 -47.78
CA ALA A 7 -58.80 34.95 -47.53
C ALA A 7 -59.79 35.32 -46.39
N SER A 8 -59.53 36.21 -45.44
CA SER A 8 -58.40 37.09 -45.08
C SER A 8 -58.77 37.78 -43.74
N ASP A 9 -57.94 38.72 -43.30
CA ASP A 9 -58.19 39.82 -42.34
C ASP A 9 -57.82 39.50 -40.88
N ASP A 10 -56.68 40.01 -40.40
CA ASP A 10 -56.36 41.40 -39.97
C ASP A 10 -56.84 41.70 -38.55
N ALA A 11 -55.90 41.91 -37.63
CA ALA A 11 -55.85 43.10 -36.76
C ALA A 11 -54.68 43.04 -35.76
N ASP A 12 -53.78 43.97 -36.02
CA ASP A 12 -52.73 44.61 -35.24
C ASP A 12 -52.77 44.60 -33.68
N ALA A 13 -51.54 44.42 -33.17
CA ALA A 13 -50.85 45.19 -32.12
C ALA A 13 -51.49 45.43 -30.74
N ALA A 14 -50.85 44.84 -29.72
CA ALA A 14 -50.43 45.59 -28.53
C ALA A 14 -49.07 45.08 -28.03
N ALA A 15 -48.08 45.96 -28.12
CA ALA A 15 -46.73 45.79 -27.63
C ALA A 15 -46.67 45.84 -26.09
N GLY A 16 -45.90 44.94 -25.49
CA GLY A 16 -45.58 44.91 -24.06
C GLY A 16 -44.22 44.25 -23.86
N SER A 17 -43.20 45.09 -23.73
CA SER A 17 -41.79 44.79 -23.51
C SER A 17 -41.52 44.02 -22.21
N LEU A 18 -40.80 42.89 -22.29
CA LEU A 18 -39.99 42.33 -21.21
C LEU A 18 -38.69 41.77 -21.80
N ALA A 19 -37.55 42.34 -21.39
CA ALA A 19 -36.22 41.91 -21.78
C ALA A 19 -35.86 40.55 -21.16
N PRO A 20 -35.14 39.66 -21.89
CA PRO A 20 -34.45 38.54 -21.25
C PRO A 20 -33.02 38.97 -20.88
N THR A 21 -32.80 39.23 -19.59
CA THR A 21 -31.47 39.14 -18.98
C THR A 21 -31.25 37.71 -18.53
N GLY A 22 -30.22 37.05 -19.04
CA GLY A 22 -29.91 35.68 -18.67
C GLY A 22 -28.66 35.18 -19.39
N THR A 23 -27.54 35.77 -19.02
CA THR A 23 -26.19 35.45 -19.46
C THR A 23 -25.86 33.98 -19.20
N SER A 24 -25.30 33.35 -20.23
CA SER A 24 -24.52 32.12 -20.20
C SER A 24 -23.49 32.10 -19.07
N ALA A 25 -23.51 31.04 -18.28
CA ALA A 25 -22.37 30.60 -17.49
C ALA A 25 -22.22 29.09 -17.65
N ASP A 26 -21.24 28.70 -18.46
CA ASP A 26 -20.63 27.37 -18.43
C ASP A 26 -20.17 27.09 -17.00
N GLY A 27 -20.87 26.22 -16.31
CA GLY A 27 -20.40 25.58 -15.09
C GLY A 27 -19.69 24.30 -15.46
N SER A 28 -18.41 24.39 -15.86
CA SER A 28 -17.53 23.23 -15.91
C SER A 28 -17.39 22.67 -14.50
N ALA A 29 -18.16 21.63 -14.17
CA ALA A 29 -17.90 20.80 -13.01
C ALA A 29 -16.65 19.94 -13.28
N GLY A 30 -15.50 20.59 -13.31
CA GLY A 30 -14.21 19.94 -13.12
C GLY A 30 -14.09 19.54 -11.66
N GLY A 31 -14.78 18.47 -11.27
CA GLY A 31 -14.44 17.75 -10.06
C GLY A 31 -13.03 17.21 -10.29
N THR A 32 -12.03 17.82 -9.68
CA THR A 32 -10.75 17.14 -9.44
C THR A 32 -11.11 15.88 -8.68
N ALA A 33 -11.16 14.73 -9.36
CA ALA A 33 -11.22 13.44 -8.69
C ALA A 33 -10.11 13.48 -7.65
N GLN A 34 -10.49 13.47 -6.37
CA GLN A 34 -9.55 13.55 -5.27
C GLN A 34 -8.67 12.32 -5.42
N ARG A 35 -7.44 12.52 -5.91
CA ARG A 35 -6.56 11.41 -6.22
C ARG A 35 -6.27 10.68 -4.90
N SER A 36 -6.37 9.36 -4.89
CA SER A 36 -6.20 8.53 -3.68
C SER A 36 -4.85 8.79 -3.03
N LEU A 37 -4.77 8.74 -1.70
CA LEU A 37 -3.51 8.94 -0.97
C LEU A 37 -2.49 7.83 -1.26
N VAL A 38 -2.97 6.62 -1.57
CA VAL A 38 -2.15 5.45 -1.91
C VAL A 38 -2.69 4.81 -3.19
N GLU A 39 -1.83 4.69 -4.20
CA GLU A 39 -2.15 4.18 -5.53
C GLU A 39 -1.18 3.04 -5.91
N PRO A 40 -1.66 1.80 -6.17
CA PRO A 40 -0.81 0.71 -6.63
C PRO A 40 -0.08 1.04 -7.93
N VAL A 41 1.16 0.60 -8.05
CA VAL A 41 1.92 0.69 -9.30
C VAL A 41 1.53 -0.51 -10.19
N PRO A 42 0.95 -0.29 -11.39
CA PRO A 42 0.46 -1.38 -12.22
C PRO A 42 1.51 -2.45 -12.52
N GLY A 43 1.12 -3.71 -12.28
CA GLY A 43 1.94 -4.90 -12.50
C GLY A 43 3.06 -5.10 -11.48
N ALA A 44 3.10 -4.34 -10.40
CA ALA A 44 4.12 -4.45 -9.37
C ALA A 44 3.52 -4.56 -7.96
N PRO A 45 4.13 -5.34 -7.04
CA PRO A 45 3.79 -5.35 -5.62
C PRO A 45 4.38 -4.11 -4.93
N ALA A 46 3.95 -2.93 -5.37
CA ALA A 46 4.41 -1.63 -4.88
C ALA A 46 3.31 -0.59 -5.07
N ALA A 47 3.29 0.45 -4.24
CA ALA A 47 2.36 1.56 -4.35
C ALA A 47 3.07 2.91 -4.26
N VAL A 48 2.44 3.95 -4.78
CA VAL A 48 2.85 5.34 -4.56
C VAL A 48 1.97 5.92 -3.46
N ALA A 49 2.58 6.41 -2.37
CA ALA A 49 1.90 7.14 -1.32
C ALA A 49 2.20 8.64 -1.42
N ARG A 50 1.18 9.48 -1.28
CA ARG A 50 1.33 10.95 -1.21
C ARG A 50 1.36 11.41 0.23
N LEU A 51 2.46 12.03 0.63
CA LEU A 51 2.77 12.40 2.00
C LEU A 51 2.67 13.93 2.23
N GLY A 52 1.92 14.63 1.36
CA GLY A 52 1.88 16.08 1.29
C GLY A 52 2.55 16.54 0.00
N GLU A 53 3.64 17.29 0.11
CA GLU A 53 4.48 17.69 -1.03
C GLU A 53 5.46 16.58 -1.47
N GLU A 54 5.70 15.59 -0.61
CA GLU A 54 6.52 14.40 -0.91
C GLU A 54 5.68 13.22 -1.42
N THR A 55 6.33 12.37 -2.21
CA THR A 55 5.84 11.07 -2.64
C THR A 55 6.76 9.95 -2.18
N ALA A 56 6.18 8.81 -1.82
CA ALA A 56 6.93 7.63 -1.45
C ALA A 56 6.58 6.46 -2.37
N LEU A 57 7.60 5.70 -2.77
CA LEU A 57 7.38 4.32 -3.21
C LEU A 57 7.25 3.45 -1.97
N VAL A 58 6.21 2.62 -1.91
CA VAL A 58 5.93 1.72 -0.79
C VAL A 58 6.05 0.28 -1.27
N VAL A 59 6.85 -0.53 -0.58
CA VAL A 59 6.99 -1.98 -0.78
C VAL A 59 6.89 -2.70 0.56
N ALA A 60 6.55 -3.98 0.57
CA ALA A 60 6.50 -4.80 1.77
C ALA A 60 7.31 -6.09 1.59
N ASP A 61 7.85 -6.63 2.68
CA ASP A 61 8.35 -8.01 2.75
C ASP A 61 9.40 -8.33 1.66
N TYR A 62 10.48 -7.55 1.66
CA TYR A 62 11.57 -7.69 0.69
C TYR A 62 12.39 -8.97 0.94
N HIS A 63 12.57 -9.36 2.20
CA HIS A 63 13.27 -10.55 2.67
C HIS A 63 14.60 -10.83 1.94
N ALA A 64 15.58 -9.96 2.15
CA ALA A 64 16.96 -10.22 1.74
C ALA A 64 17.45 -11.55 2.33
N GLY A 65 18.15 -12.36 1.53
CA GLY A 65 18.67 -13.66 1.97
C GLY A 65 17.63 -14.79 2.13
N ILE A 66 16.39 -14.63 1.65
CA ILE A 66 15.34 -15.67 1.74
C ILE A 66 15.78 -17.03 1.19
N GLU A 67 16.60 -17.03 0.14
CA GLU A 67 17.10 -18.26 -0.48
C GLU A 67 18.00 -19.07 0.47
N ALA A 68 18.91 -18.37 1.16
CA ALA A 68 19.73 -18.98 2.19
C ALA A 68 18.86 -19.47 3.36
N GLY A 69 17.86 -18.69 3.77
CA GLY A 69 16.87 -19.08 4.79
C GLY A 69 16.16 -20.38 4.45
N LEU A 70 15.55 -20.47 3.26
CA LEU A 70 14.84 -21.66 2.78
C LEU A 70 15.72 -22.90 2.70
N ARG A 71 17.00 -22.74 2.37
CA ARG A 71 17.99 -23.84 2.41
C ARG A 71 18.15 -24.41 3.81
N TYR A 72 18.27 -23.55 4.83
CA TYR A 72 18.43 -23.98 6.22
C TYR A 72 17.13 -24.48 6.86
N GLU A 73 16.01 -23.80 6.61
CA GLU A 73 14.73 -24.07 7.26
C GLU A 73 13.98 -25.24 6.64
N ARG A 74 14.08 -25.40 5.32
CA ARG A 74 13.26 -26.35 4.55
C ARG A 74 14.09 -27.33 3.72
N GLY A 75 15.42 -27.19 3.72
CA GLY A 75 16.30 -28.02 2.90
C GLY A 75 16.15 -27.77 1.39
N VAL A 76 15.59 -26.62 0.99
CA VAL A 76 15.36 -26.28 -0.42
C VAL A 76 16.52 -25.42 -0.92
N GLU A 77 17.28 -25.96 -1.87
CA GLU A 77 18.39 -25.24 -2.50
C GLU A 77 17.88 -24.42 -3.69
N LEU A 78 18.03 -23.10 -3.61
CA LEU A 78 17.64 -22.16 -4.66
C LEU A 78 18.83 -21.26 -5.00
N ASP A 79 18.97 -20.94 -6.28
CA ASP A 79 19.91 -19.91 -6.72
C ASP A 79 19.49 -18.54 -6.17
N SER A 80 20.46 -17.76 -5.68
CA SER A 80 20.20 -16.40 -5.19
C SER A 80 19.54 -15.54 -6.28
N ASN A 81 18.46 -14.85 -5.91
CA ASN A 81 17.76 -13.89 -6.78
C ASN A 81 17.95 -12.45 -6.28
N ALA A 82 18.91 -12.22 -5.37
CA ALA A 82 19.20 -10.94 -4.75
C ALA A 82 19.42 -9.82 -5.78
N ALA A 83 20.28 -10.06 -6.78
CA ALA A 83 20.59 -9.08 -7.81
C ALA A 83 19.35 -8.70 -8.65
N VAL A 84 18.53 -9.68 -9.04
CA VAL A 84 17.30 -9.46 -9.81
C VAL A 84 16.28 -8.70 -8.97
N ARG A 85 16.12 -9.08 -7.70
CA ARG A 85 15.22 -8.42 -6.74
C ARG A 85 15.61 -6.95 -6.53
N ARG A 86 16.91 -6.67 -6.36
CA ARG A 86 17.46 -5.30 -6.32
C ARG A 86 17.17 -4.54 -7.62
N VAL A 87 17.48 -5.12 -8.79
CA VAL A 87 17.22 -4.48 -10.09
C VAL A 87 15.73 -4.15 -10.27
N ARG A 88 14.82 -5.02 -9.82
CA ARG A 88 13.38 -4.75 -9.86
C ARG A 88 13.01 -3.55 -9.00
N LEU A 89 13.53 -3.44 -7.77
CA LEU A 89 13.26 -2.30 -6.89
C LEU A 89 13.83 -1.00 -7.48
N LEU A 90 15.07 -1.02 -7.97
CA LEU A 90 15.68 0.14 -8.60
C LEU A 90 14.91 0.58 -9.85
N GLY A 91 14.45 -0.36 -10.68
CA GLY A 91 13.60 -0.04 -11.83
C GLY A 91 12.25 0.57 -11.44
N LEU A 92 11.72 0.27 -10.25
CA LEU A 92 10.53 0.96 -9.72
C LEU A 92 10.86 2.38 -9.27
N LEU A 93 11.99 2.58 -8.59
CA LEU A 93 12.46 3.92 -8.22
C LEU A 93 12.66 4.79 -9.48
N ASP A 94 13.30 4.25 -10.52
CA ASP A 94 13.52 4.97 -11.77
C ASP A 94 12.20 5.26 -12.52
N ARG A 95 11.21 4.34 -12.42
CA ARG A 95 9.89 4.48 -13.09
C ARG A 95 8.97 5.48 -12.39
N VAL A 96 8.99 5.49 -11.05
CA VAL A 96 8.09 6.28 -10.21
C VAL A 96 8.70 7.64 -9.88
N ASP A 97 10.04 7.72 -9.78
CA ASP A 97 10.80 8.89 -9.33
C ASP A 97 10.29 9.47 -7.99
N PRO A 98 10.23 8.65 -6.91
CA PRO A 98 9.70 9.10 -5.64
C PRO A 98 10.74 9.91 -4.85
N ASP A 99 10.29 10.72 -3.91
CA ASP A 99 11.18 11.45 -2.98
C ASP A 99 11.79 10.52 -1.92
N ARG A 100 11.13 9.39 -1.62
CA ARG A 100 11.60 8.38 -0.64
C ARG A 100 11.10 6.97 -0.94
N LEU A 101 11.75 5.99 -0.32
CA LEU A 101 11.26 4.61 -0.21
C LEU A 101 10.71 4.36 1.19
N VAL A 102 9.55 3.74 1.30
CA VAL A 102 9.02 3.15 2.53
C VAL A 102 8.97 1.64 2.37
N VAL A 103 9.63 0.92 3.28
CA VAL A 103 9.60 -0.54 3.35
C VAL A 103 8.75 -0.95 4.55
N LEU A 104 7.64 -1.66 4.30
CA LEU A 104 6.71 -2.17 5.31
C LEU A 104 7.22 -3.46 5.95
N GLY A 105 8.36 -3.34 6.60
CA GLY A 105 9.01 -4.41 7.35
C GLY A 105 9.54 -5.56 6.52
N ASP A 106 10.20 -6.46 7.24
CA ASP A 106 10.82 -7.67 6.74
C ASP A 106 11.70 -7.37 5.53
N LEU A 107 12.58 -6.38 5.69
CA LEU A 107 13.67 -6.09 4.77
C LEU A 107 14.70 -7.24 4.82
N SER A 108 15.01 -7.74 6.01
CA SER A 108 15.76 -8.99 6.22
C SER A 108 14.84 -10.22 6.29
N HIS A 109 15.42 -11.40 6.16
CA HIS A 109 14.69 -12.66 6.21
C HIS A 109 14.95 -13.46 7.48
N ARG A 110 16.12 -13.42 8.08
CA ARG A 110 16.39 -14.11 9.34
C ARG A 110 15.87 -13.28 10.51
N ILE A 111 15.32 -13.93 11.51
CA ILE A 111 15.07 -13.27 12.79
C ILE A 111 16.41 -13.07 13.52
N GLY A 112 16.74 -11.82 13.81
CA GLY A 112 17.99 -11.44 14.48
C GLY A 112 18.98 -10.77 13.52
N ASN A 113 20.22 -10.60 13.96
CA ASN A 113 21.21 -9.81 13.22
C ASN A 113 21.52 -10.41 11.83
N PRO A 114 21.61 -9.57 10.78
CA PRO A 114 22.02 -10.02 9.46
C PRO A 114 23.47 -10.52 9.40
N GLU A 115 23.66 -11.70 8.78
CA GLU A 115 24.96 -12.36 8.60
C GLU A 115 25.04 -13.08 7.25
N GLY A 116 26.27 -13.24 6.73
CA GLY A 116 26.56 -13.99 5.50
C GLY A 116 25.87 -13.40 4.27
N GLU A 117 25.31 -14.28 3.44
CA GLU A 117 24.64 -13.91 2.17
C GLU A 117 23.52 -12.86 2.34
N GLU A 118 22.83 -12.86 3.49
CA GLU A 118 21.79 -11.86 3.79
C GLU A 118 22.40 -10.48 4.07
N ALA A 119 23.52 -10.43 4.79
CA ALA A 119 24.19 -9.16 5.06
C ALA A 119 24.74 -8.55 3.77
N ASP A 120 25.37 -9.36 2.91
CA ASP A 120 25.86 -8.93 1.59
C ASP A 120 24.70 -8.42 0.71
N GLU A 121 23.61 -9.19 0.69
CA GLU A 121 22.23 -8.76 0.46
C GLU A 121 21.95 -7.26 0.72
N LEU A 122 21.80 -6.99 2.00
CA LEU A 122 21.34 -5.72 2.55
C LEU A 122 22.35 -4.61 2.27
N ASP A 123 23.65 -4.88 2.38
CA ASP A 123 24.72 -3.92 2.10
C ASP A 123 24.61 -3.43 0.64
N GLU A 124 24.50 -4.34 -0.33
CA GLU A 124 24.38 -3.98 -1.74
C GLU A 124 23.05 -3.28 -2.07
N LEU A 125 21.95 -3.70 -1.43
CA LEU A 125 20.64 -3.09 -1.61
C LEU A 125 20.61 -1.67 -1.07
N LEU A 126 21.00 -1.49 0.20
CA LEU A 126 20.94 -0.20 0.89
C LEU A 126 21.92 0.78 0.25
N ALA A 127 23.13 0.37 -0.12
CA ALA A 127 24.04 1.24 -0.87
C ALA A 127 23.38 1.76 -2.16
N ALA A 128 22.81 0.86 -2.96
CA ALA A 128 22.20 1.25 -4.24
C ALA A 128 20.94 2.13 -4.10
N VAL A 129 20.11 1.89 -3.07
CA VAL A 129 18.88 2.66 -2.84
C VAL A 129 19.20 3.99 -2.18
N LEU A 130 20.04 3.99 -1.14
CA LEU A 130 20.37 5.18 -0.38
C LEU A 130 21.17 6.19 -1.20
N ASP A 131 21.87 5.79 -2.25
CA ASP A 131 22.45 6.74 -3.23
C ASP A 131 21.36 7.59 -3.91
N ARG A 132 20.17 7.01 -4.13
CA ARG A 132 19.05 7.63 -4.86
C ARG A 132 18.12 8.39 -3.93
N VAL A 133 17.54 7.72 -2.95
CA VAL A 133 16.46 8.26 -2.10
C VAL A 133 16.63 7.85 -0.63
N PRO A 134 16.21 8.67 0.34
CA PRO A 134 16.09 8.23 1.73
C PRO A 134 15.09 7.07 1.87
N VAL A 135 15.34 6.22 2.87
CA VAL A 135 14.56 5.02 3.18
C VAL A 135 13.96 5.14 4.58
N THR A 136 12.66 4.89 4.69
CA THR A 136 12.01 4.57 5.96
C THR A 136 11.69 3.09 6.00
N LEU A 137 12.35 2.36 6.90
CA LEU A 137 12.00 0.99 7.22
C LEU A 137 11.02 1.00 8.40
N VAL A 138 9.81 0.52 8.16
CA VAL A 138 8.88 0.22 9.23
C VAL A 138 9.23 -1.14 9.80
N ARG A 139 9.67 -1.22 11.05
CA ARG A 139 10.25 -2.47 11.59
C ARG A 139 9.25 -3.64 11.55
N GLY A 140 9.60 -4.69 10.84
CA GLY A 140 8.96 -6.01 10.88
C GLY A 140 9.59 -6.93 11.93
N ASN A 141 9.06 -8.15 12.06
CA ASN A 141 9.58 -9.12 13.03
C ASN A 141 10.93 -9.72 12.60
N HIS A 142 11.30 -9.63 11.33
CA HIS A 142 12.60 -10.10 10.83
C HIS A 142 13.68 -9.02 10.86
N ASP A 143 13.33 -7.75 11.05
CA ASP A 143 14.27 -6.61 10.97
C ASP A 143 15.10 -6.37 12.24
N GLY A 144 15.34 -7.42 13.03
CA GLY A 144 16.24 -7.33 14.17
C GLY A 144 17.67 -6.98 13.72
N GLY A 145 18.35 -6.05 14.40
CA GLY A 145 19.74 -5.75 14.08
C GLY A 145 19.96 -4.81 12.88
N VAL A 146 18.93 -4.51 12.10
CA VAL A 146 19.06 -3.64 10.91
C VAL A 146 19.42 -2.21 11.33
N ALA A 147 18.75 -1.66 12.35
CA ALA A 147 19.06 -0.33 12.88
C ALA A 147 20.47 -0.28 13.51
N GLU A 148 20.87 -1.34 14.21
CA GLU A 148 22.17 -1.44 14.87
C GLU A 148 23.33 -1.59 13.88
N ARG A 149 23.07 -2.15 12.69
CA ARG A 149 24.08 -2.33 11.64
C ARG A 149 24.15 -1.14 10.68
N PHE A 150 23.02 -0.52 10.37
CA PHE A 150 22.89 0.45 9.27
C PHE A 150 22.33 1.81 9.67
N GLY A 151 21.82 1.96 10.89
CA GLY A 151 21.28 3.22 11.39
C GLY A 151 22.38 4.23 11.70
N SER A 152 22.00 5.50 11.84
CA SER A 152 22.95 6.60 12.12
C SER A 152 23.83 6.39 13.35
N ASP A 153 23.36 5.58 14.32
CA ASP A 153 24.03 5.31 15.59
C ASP A 153 24.78 3.97 15.61
N SER A 154 24.85 3.25 14.48
CA SER A 154 25.56 1.99 14.37
C SER A 154 27.06 2.22 14.61
N GLY A 155 27.58 1.86 15.78
CA GLY A 155 29.02 1.81 16.06
C GLY A 155 29.79 0.76 15.22
N ALA A 156 29.12 0.12 14.26
CA ALA A 156 29.69 -0.76 13.26
C ALA A 156 30.35 0.10 12.16
N GLY A 157 31.62 -0.16 11.90
CA GLY A 157 32.49 0.68 11.08
C GLY A 157 31.97 0.96 9.66
N GLU A 158 32.33 2.16 9.18
CA GLU A 158 32.42 2.57 7.78
C GLU A 158 31.18 2.29 6.89
N ALA A 159 29.96 2.55 7.37
CA ALA A 159 28.98 3.08 6.42
C ALA A 159 29.57 4.39 5.84
N PRO A 160 29.64 4.57 4.51
CA PRO A 160 30.12 5.82 3.93
C PRO A 160 29.37 6.97 4.58
N SER A 161 30.10 7.95 5.11
CA SER A 161 29.62 9.03 5.98
C SER A 161 28.40 9.80 5.46
N ASP A 162 28.11 9.69 4.16
CA ASP A 162 27.08 10.43 3.45
C ASP A 162 25.70 9.74 3.52
N HIS A 163 25.62 8.45 3.90
CA HIS A 163 24.38 7.66 3.93
C HIS A 163 23.77 7.44 5.31
N ALA A 164 24.53 7.65 6.38
CA ALA A 164 24.12 7.35 7.76
C ALA A 164 22.82 8.05 8.19
N ASN A 165 22.50 9.20 7.58
CA ASN A 165 21.28 9.97 7.88
C ASN A 165 20.13 9.74 6.89
N ARG A 166 20.27 8.79 5.95
CA ARG A 166 19.28 8.53 4.91
C ARG A 166 18.44 7.27 5.17
N LEU A 167 18.76 6.48 6.20
CA LEU A 167 17.94 5.36 6.66
C LEU A 167 17.30 5.70 8.01
N SER A 168 15.98 5.63 8.08
CA SER A 168 15.23 5.73 9.34
C SER A 168 14.49 4.44 9.59
N VAL A 169 14.64 3.86 10.78
CA VAL A 169 13.92 2.64 11.19
C VAL A 169 12.91 3.02 12.26
N SER A 170 11.63 2.71 12.05
CA SER A 170 10.58 2.95 13.05
C SER A 170 10.57 1.87 14.13
N GLU A 171 9.82 2.11 15.20
CA GLU A 171 9.39 1.04 16.09
C GLU A 171 8.35 0.12 15.41
N SER A 172 8.10 -1.06 15.98
CA SER A 172 7.14 -2.05 15.44
C SER A 172 5.69 -1.55 15.40
N GLY A 173 5.35 -0.55 16.21
CA GLY A 173 4.05 0.13 16.18
C GLY A 173 3.82 0.96 14.90
N GLY A 174 4.86 1.14 14.07
CA GLY A 174 4.76 1.87 12.82
C GLY A 174 5.11 3.34 12.93
N VAL A 175 4.81 4.08 11.86
CA VAL A 175 5.05 5.52 11.76
C VAL A 175 3.97 6.18 10.90
N ARG A 176 3.56 7.40 11.25
CA ARG A 176 2.70 8.23 10.41
C ARG A 176 3.54 9.26 9.64
N LEU A 177 3.36 9.33 8.32
CA LEU A 177 3.91 10.37 7.48
C LEU A 177 2.76 11.13 6.80
N GLY A 178 2.52 12.36 7.27
CA GLY A 178 1.40 13.18 6.81
C GLY A 178 0.05 12.53 7.14
N ARG A 179 -0.69 12.15 6.09
CA ARG A 179 -2.03 11.54 6.20
C ARG A 179 -2.02 10.02 6.11
N VAL A 180 -0.84 9.40 5.96
CA VAL A 180 -0.69 7.96 5.75
C VAL A 180 0.08 7.34 6.91
N GLY A 181 -0.51 6.34 7.54
CA GLY A 181 0.11 5.49 8.55
C GLY A 181 0.74 4.26 7.90
N PHE A 182 1.89 3.85 8.40
CA PHE A 182 2.62 2.69 7.90
C PHE A 182 2.95 1.76 9.08
N VAL A 183 2.56 0.50 8.99
CA VAL A 183 2.83 -0.54 9.99
C VAL A 183 3.20 -1.84 9.28
N HIS A 184 4.07 -2.66 9.83
CA HIS A 184 4.33 -3.97 9.21
C HIS A 184 3.11 -4.89 9.37
N GLY A 185 2.61 -5.07 10.61
CA GLY A 185 1.39 -5.83 10.87
C GLY A 185 1.52 -6.94 11.94
N HIS A 186 2.76 -7.37 12.23
CA HIS A 186 3.03 -8.40 13.25
C HIS A 186 2.68 -7.96 14.69
N THR A 187 2.54 -6.65 14.94
CA THR A 187 2.12 -6.06 16.21
C THR A 187 0.99 -5.06 15.99
N TRP A 188 0.34 -4.66 17.08
CA TRP A 188 -0.65 -3.59 17.06
C TRP A 188 -0.02 -2.26 16.61
N PRO A 189 -0.69 -1.50 15.73
CA PRO A 189 -0.23 -0.18 15.31
C PRO A 189 -0.29 0.82 16.47
N SER A 190 0.58 1.83 16.41
CA SER A 190 0.55 2.97 17.33
C SER A 190 -0.70 3.82 17.10
N ARG A 191 -1.05 4.62 18.12
CA ARG A 191 -2.18 5.57 18.04
C ARG A 191 -2.08 6.49 16.83
N GLU A 192 -0.90 7.07 16.59
CA GLU A 192 -0.67 7.97 15.44
C GLU A 192 -0.92 7.27 14.09
N VAL A 193 -0.59 5.98 13.95
CA VAL A 193 -0.81 5.24 12.70
C VAL A 193 -2.31 5.05 12.45
N VAL A 194 -3.08 4.64 13.45
CA VAL A 194 -4.53 4.39 13.27
C VAL A 194 -5.35 5.67 13.15
N GLU A 195 -4.86 6.79 13.68
CA GLU A 195 -5.45 8.13 13.49
C GLU A 195 -5.05 8.76 12.12
N SER A 196 -4.61 7.96 11.16
CA SER A 196 -4.34 8.37 9.78
C SER A 196 -5.58 8.16 8.90
N ASP A 197 -5.56 8.69 7.66
CA ASP A 197 -6.68 8.49 6.73
C ASP A 197 -6.53 7.21 5.90
N VAL A 198 -5.28 6.74 5.74
CA VAL A 198 -4.95 5.46 5.12
C VAL A 198 -3.89 4.78 5.96
N VAL A 199 -4.04 3.49 6.21
CA VAL A 199 -3.06 2.63 6.89
C VAL A 199 -2.51 1.63 5.88
N CYS A 200 -1.22 1.71 5.58
CA CYS A 200 -0.50 0.74 4.75
C CYS A 200 0.11 -0.35 5.63
N MET A 201 -0.09 -1.61 5.24
CA MET A 201 0.34 -2.79 5.99
C MET A 201 1.02 -3.84 5.10
N GLY A 202 2.07 -4.51 5.61
CA GLY A 202 2.72 -5.67 4.98
C GLY A 202 2.29 -6.99 5.62
N HIS A 203 3.25 -7.88 5.91
CA HIS A 203 3.15 -9.06 6.79
C HIS A 203 2.23 -10.21 6.33
N GLU A 204 1.02 -9.90 5.90
CA GLU A 204 0.02 -10.91 5.51
C GLU A 204 0.36 -11.61 4.21
N HIS A 205 1.19 -10.99 3.36
CA HIS A 205 1.50 -11.47 2.02
C HIS A 205 0.24 -11.91 1.25
N PRO A 206 -0.77 -11.02 1.14
CA PRO A 206 -2.10 -11.40 0.70
C PRO A 206 -2.07 -12.07 -0.68
N ALA A 207 -2.71 -13.23 -0.75
CA ALA A 207 -2.91 -13.97 -1.98
C ALA A 207 -4.32 -14.55 -2.03
N VAL A 208 -4.90 -14.58 -3.22
CA VAL A 208 -6.19 -15.22 -3.49
C VAL A 208 -5.98 -16.52 -4.25
N ARG A 209 -6.83 -17.51 -3.96
CA ARG A 209 -6.96 -18.71 -4.77
C ARG A 209 -8.08 -18.48 -5.77
N LEU A 210 -7.73 -18.38 -7.05
CA LEU A 210 -8.70 -18.32 -8.14
C LEU A 210 -9.01 -19.75 -8.58
N GLU A 211 -10.25 -20.19 -8.36
CA GLU A 211 -10.71 -21.52 -8.76
C GLU A 211 -11.52 -21.47 -10.05
N ASP A 212 -11.29 -22.44 -10.93
CA ASP A 212 -12.13 -22.68 -12.09
C ASP A 212 -13.31 -23.61 -11.77
N THR A 213 -14.22 -23.74 -12.74
CA THR A 213 -15.44 -24.56 -12.60
C THR A 213 -15.18 -26.05 -12.46
N VAL A 214 -13.95 -26.53 -12.69
CA VAL A 214 -13.57 -27.94 -12.57
C VAL A 214 -12.67 -28.21 -11.35
N GLY A 215 -12.48 -27.21 -10.48
CA GLY A 215 -11.74 -27.31 -9.22
C GLY A 215 -10.23 -27.05 -9.33
N GLY A 216 -9.75 -26.63 -10.50
CA GLY A 216 -8.37 -26.18 -10.67
C GLY A 216 -8.17 -24.82 -10.02
N GLY A 217 -7.21 -24.71 -9.10
CA GLY A 217 -6.90 -23.46 -8.40
C GLY A 217 -5.55 -22.89 -8.80
N ARG A 218 -5.46 -21.57 -9.00
CA ARG A 218 -4.18 -20.85 -9.07
C ARG A 218 -4.07 -19.83 -7.95
N LYS A 219 -2.87 -19.69 -7.38
CA LYS A 219 -2.56 -18.68 -6.37
C LYS A 219 -2.11 -17.41 -7.08
N GLU A 220 -2.77 -16.29 -6.79
CA GLU A 220 -2.38 -14.96 -7.25
C GLU A 220 -2.12 -14.04 -6.06
N ARG A 221 -1.05 -13.24 -6.12
CA ARG A 221 -0.87 -12.14 -5.14
C ARG A 221 -1.95 -11.10 -5.38
N ALA A 222 -2.49 -10.57 -4.29
CA ALA A 222 -3.56 -9.61 -4.35
C ALA A 222 -3.39 -8.53 -3.29
N TRP A 223 -3.77 -7.30 -3.60
CA TRP A 223 -3.98 -6.26 -2.61
C TRP A 223 -5.29 -6.55 -1.88
N LEU A 224 -5.35 -6.22 -0.58
CA LEU A 224 -6.61 -6.06 0.14
C LEU A 224 -6.81 -4.59 0.50
N ARG A 225 -8.01 -4.08 0.28
CA ARG A 225 -8.38 -2.71 0.65
C ARG A 225 -9.76 -2.67 1.27
N GLY A 226 -9.89 -2.08 2.45
CA GLY A 226 -11.16 -2.01 3.15
C GLY A 226 -11.11 -1.16 4.41
N PRO A 227 -12.27 -0.86 5.01
CA PRO A 227 -12.32 -0.02 6.20
C PRO A 227 -11.96 -0.81 7.46
N LEU A 228 -11.49 -0.06 8.45
CA LEU A 228 -11.22 -0.57 9.80
C LEU A 228 -12.34 -0.18 10.77
N ARG A 229 -12.44 -0.91 11.88
CA ARG A 229 -13.27 -0.58 13.05
C ARG A 229 -12.42 0.10 14.13
N PRO A 230 -12.90 1.18 14.76
CA PRO A 230 -12.15 1.86 15.82
C PRO A 230 -12.08 1.06 17.13
N GLU A 231 -13.09 0.24 17.44
CA GLU A 231 -13.26 -0.36 18.76
C GLU A 231 -12.06 -1.22 19.21
N PRO A 232 -11.50 -2.13 18.39
CA PRO A 232 -10.37 -2.95 18.81
C PRO A 232 -9.11 -2.13 19.11
N PHE A 233 -8.90 -1.03 18.37
CA PHE A 233 -7.76 -0.14 18.61
C PHE A 233 -7.94 0.70 19.86
N ALA A 234 -9.16 1.20 20.12
CA ALA A 234 -9.48 1.94 21.34
C ALA A 234 -9.24 1.07 22.59
N GLU A 235 -9.72 -0.18 22.56
CA GLU A 235 -9.50 -1.15 23.63
C GLU A 235 -8.00 -1.41 23.85
N GLN A 236 -7.25 -1.73 22.79
CA GLN A 236 -5.82 -1.99 22.89
C GLN A 236 -5.03 -0.79 23.43
N LEU A 237 -5.42 0.44 23.08
CA LEU A 237 -4.79 1.67 23.52
C LEU A 237 -5.28 2.14 24.90
N ASN A 238 -6.25 1.45 25.51
CA ASN A 238 -6.92 1.85 26.75
C ASN A 238 -7.56 3.24 26.66
N LEU A 239 -8.26 3.50 25.55
CA LEU A 239 -8.96 4.75 25.25
C LEU A 239 -10.45 4.49 25.04
N ALA A 240 -11.27 5.53 25.21
CA ALA A 240 -12.63 5.51 24.67
C ALA A 240 -12.57 5.77 23.15
N VAL A 241 -13.54 5.27 22.38
CA VAL A 241 -13.56 5.45 20.91
C VAL A 241 -13.63 6.93 20.54
N GLU A 242 -14.39 7.72 21.30
CA GLU A 242 -14.51 9.17 21.16
C GLU A 242 -13.20 9.93 21.42
N ASP A 243 -12.23 9.31 22.10
CA ASP A 243 -10.92 9.91 22.36
C ASP A 243 -9.91 9.59 21.26
N LEU A 244 -10.22 8.69 20.31
CA LEU A 244 -9.42 8.48 19.11
C LEU A 244 -9.77 9.53 18.06
N ASP A 245 -8.76 10.19 17.50
CA ASP A 245 -8.93 11.05 16.32
C ASP A 245 -9.12 10.17 15.06
N TRP A 246 -10.26 9.50 15.01
CA TRP A 246 -10.59 8.47 14.03
C TRP A 246 -11.09 9.10 12.73
N HIS A 247 -10.27 9.01 11.67
CA HIS A 247 -10.58 9.55 10.34
C HIS A 247 -11.18 8.52 9.38
N ASP A 248 -11.79 7.46 9.91
CA ASP A 248 -12.29 6.32 9.13
C ASP A 248 -11.23 5.73 8.16
N PRO A 249 -10.04 5.31 8.67
CA PRO A 249 -8.94 4.86 7.83
C PRO A 249 -9.31 3.73 6.87
N GLU A 250 -8.87 3.89 5.63
CA GLU A 250 -8.76 2.76 4.69
C GLU A 250 -7.50 1.95 5.01
N LEU A 251 -7.64 0.65 5.27
CA LEU A 251 -6.51 -0.27 5.30
C LEU A 251 -6.13 -0.65 3.87
N VAL A 252 -4.84 -0.60 3.56
CA VAL A 252 -4.25 -1.12 2.32
C VAL A 252 -3.18 -2.15 2.68
N ILE A 253 -3.48 -3.43 2.46
CA ILE A 253 -2.52 -4.52 2.66
C ILE A 253 -1.72 -4.70 1.37
N VAL A 254 -0.43 -4.40 1.45
CA VAL A 254 0.55 -4.44 0.37
C VAL A 254 1.02 -5.88 0.15
N PRO A 255 0.95 -6.42 -1.08
CA PRO A 255 1.49 -7.74 -1.38
C PRO A 255 3.00 -7.78 -1.19
N ALA A 256 3.53 -8.94 -0.76
CA ALA A 256 4.97 -9.15 -0.63
C ALA A 256 5.71 -8.84 -1.94
N PHE A 257 6.79 -8.07 -1.82
CA PHE A 257 7.64 -7.68 -2.93
C PHE A 257 8.43 -8.88 -3.47
N ASN A 258 8.91 -9.71 -2.54
CA ASN A 258 9.65 -10.92 -2.83
C ASN A 258 8.71 -12.01 -3.41
N ASP A 259 9.12 -12.61 -4.51
CA ASP A 259 8.37 -13.65 -5.22
C ASP A 259 8.57 -15.07 -4.66
N ARG A 260 9.50 -15.21 -3.72
CA ARG A 260 9.79 -16.46 -3.01
C ARG A 260 9.19 -16.47 -1.60
N SER A 261 8.68 -15.34 -1.15
CA SER A 261 7.84 -15.29 0.03
C SER A 261 6.62 -16.18 -0.14
N GLY A 262 6.26 -16.89 0.92
CA GLY A 262 4.95 -17.51 1.01
C GLY A 262 3.84 -16.46 0.90
N GLY A 263 2.58 -16.90 1.01
CA GLY A 263 1.48 -15.94 1.08
C GLY A 263 0.24 -16.56 1.66
N THR A 264 -0.48 -15.76 2.45
CA THR A 264 -1.70 -16.17 3.15
C THR A 264 -2.84 -16.20 2.15
N TRP A 265 -3.57 -17.32 2.11
CA TRP A 265 -4.79 -17.42 1.32
C TRP A 265 -5.92 -16.73 2.05
N VAL A 266 -6.24 -15.51 1.62
CA VAL A 266 -7.22 -14.67 2.32
C VAL A 266 -8.66 -15.10 2.05
N ASN A 267 -8.93 -15.75 0.91
CA ASN A 267 -10.27 -16.18 0.50
C ASN A 267 -10.54 -17.68 0.74
N VAL A 268 -9.69 -18.37 1.50
CA VAL A 268 -9.88 -19.81 1.78
C VAL A 268 -10.30 -20.01 3.23
N ASP A 269 -11.42 -20.73 3.42
CA ASP A 269 -11.95 -21.04 4.75
C ASP A 269 -10.91 -21.73 5.64
N GLY A 270 -10.85 -21.31 6.91
CA GLY A 270 -9.90 -21.82 7.89
C GLY A 270 -8.49 -21.25 7.81
N GLN A 271 -8.20 -20.39 6.82
CA GLN A 271 -7.00 -19.54 6.81
C GLN A 271 -7.36 -18.18 7.39
N GLY A 272 -6.68 -17.80 8.48
CA GLY A 272 -6.85 -16.52 9.16
C GLY A 272 -5.72 -15.54 8.84
N PHE A 273 -5.91 -14.29 9.24
CA PHE A 273 -4.85 -13.28 9.24
C PHE A 273 -3.81 -13.59 10.32
N LEU A 274 -2.56 -13.24 10.04
CA LEU A 274 -1.44 -13.37 10.98
C LEU A 274 -1.42 -12.22 12.00
N ALA A 275 -1.83 -11.03 11.57
CA ALA A 275 -1.87 -9.85 12.39
C ALA A 275 -2.91 -9.96 13.50
N PRO A 276 -2.56 -9.55 14.72
CA PRO A 276 -3.40 -9.78 15.89
C PRO A 276 -4.70 -8.97 15.87
N PHE A 277 -4.76 -7.88 15.11
CA PHE A 277 -5.88 -6.94 15.10
C PHE A 277 -6.87 -7.15 13.95
N LEU A 278 -6.43 -7.73 12.82
CA LEU A 278 -7.29 -7.85 11.63
C LEU A 278 -8.57 -8.69 11.85
N PRO A 279 -8.55 -9.82 12.59
CA PRO A 279 -9.76 -10.61 12.81
C PRO A 279 -10.93 -9.84 13.44
N GLU A 280 -10.64 -8.81 14.24
CA GLU A 280 -11.66 -8.01 14.93
C GLU A 280 -11.88 -6.64 14.27
N ALA A 281 -10.80 -6.05 13.73
CA ALA A 281 -10.79 -4.68 13.21
C ALA A 281 -11.18 -4.58 11.73
N LEU A 282 -10.89 -5.58 10.89
CA LEU A 282 -11.20 -5.51 9.47
C LEU A 282 -12.69 -5.72 9.21
N VAL A 283 -13.29 -4.86 8.37
CA VAL A 283 -14.68 -5.04 7.94
C VAL A 283 -14.69 -5.92 6.67
N ASP A 284 -14.75 -7.24 6.87
CA ASP A 284 -14.65 -8.23 5.77
C ASP A 284 -15.63 -7.97 4.61
N ALA A 285 -16.87 -7.58 4.92
CA ALA A 285 -17.92 -7.36 3.92
C ALA A 285 -17.63 -6.19 2.96
N ASP A 286 -16.84 -5.22 3.41
CA ASP A 286 -16.49 -4.00 2.68
C ASP A 286 -15.01 -3.99 2.26
N THR A 287 -14.33 -5.13 2.36
CA THR A 287 -12.93 -5.29 1.97
C THR A 287 -12.83 -6.00 0.62
N ASP A 288 -12.24 -5.33 -0.35
CA ASP A 288 -12.05 -5.84 -1.70
C ASP A 288 -10.65 -6.40 -1.93
N ALA A 289 -10.56 -7.42 -2.79
CA ALA A 289 -9.31 -7.90 -3.34
C ALA A 289 -9.03 -7.32 -4.75
N TYR A 290 -7.76 -7.02 -5.03
CA TYR A 290 -7.31 -6.54 -6.33
C TYR A 290 -6.06 -7.28 -6.78
N LEU A 291 -6.00 -7.70 -8.05
CA LEU A 291 -4.77 -8.24 -8.62
C LEU A 291 -3.72 -7.14 -8.84
N LEU A 292 -2.45 -7.54 -9.03
CA LEU A 292 -1.35 -6.59 -9.25
C LEU A 292 -1.51 -5.73 -10.51
N ASP A 293 -2.29 -6.18 -11.50
CA ASP A 293 -2.61 -5.41 -12.71
C ASP A 293 -3.73 -4.38 -12.52
N GLY A 294 -4.32 -4.31 -11.32
CA GLY A 294 -5.42 -3.40 -10.99
C GLY A 294 -6.81 -4.02 -11.16
N THR A 295 -6.93 -5.28 -11.59
CA THR A 295 -8.22 -5.98 -11.69
C THR A 295 -8.85 -6.10 -10.31
N ARG A 296 -10.00 -5.42 -10.10
CA ARG A 296 -10.82 -5.57 -8.90
C ARG A 296 -11.58 -6.90 -8.97
N LEU A 297 -11.37 -7.75 -7.97
CA LEU A 297 -12.07 -9.03 -7.83
C LEU A 297 -13.38 -8.88 -7.03
N GLY A 298 -13.51 -7.80 -6.25
CA GLY A 298 -14.65 -7.57 -5.35
C GLY A 298 -14.37 -8.07 -3.94
N PRO A 299 -15.41 -8.28 -3.11
CA PRO A 299 -15.24 -8.63 -1.71
C PRO A 299 -14.40 -9.90 -1.56
N PHE A 300 -13.29 -9.83 -0.83
CA PHE A 300 -12.25 -10.87 -0.91
C PHE A 300 -12.75 -12.27 -0.50
N ARG A 301 -13.72 -12.35 0.41
CA ARG A 301 -14.37 -13.61 0.85
C ARG A 301 -15.23 -14.26 -0.24
N SER A 302 -15.59 -13.54 -1.29
CA SER A 302 -16.44 -14.01 -2.39
C SER A 302 -15.67 -14.32 -3.68
N VAL A 303 -14.35 -14.14 -3.66
CA VAL A 303 -13.43 -14.41 -4.77
C VAL A 303 -13.22 -15.90 -4.95
#